data_AF-A0A2S8UWV6-F1
#
_entry.id   AF-A0A2S8UWV6-F1
#
_cell.length_a   1.000
_cell.length_b   1.000
_cell.length_c   1.000
_cell.angle_alpha   90.00
_cell.angle_beta   90.00
_cell.angle_gamma   90.00
#
_symmetry.space_group_name_H-M   'P 1'
#
loop_
_entity.id
_entity.type
_entity.pdbx_description
1 polymer ?
#
loop_
_entity_poly.entity_id
_entity_poly.type
_entity_poly.pdbx_seq_one_letter_code
_entity_poly.pdbx_strand_id
1 'polypeptide(L)'
;MHITHIVNGWCKFGELKLVESILHNDVKSHVRSIDYVDGNVALMFTIRLFYRLINHDKTLEEAVRESRLIDEETCTFRVYKQYETHLFYIRMNAFHI
;
A
#
# COMPACT_ATOMS: atom_id res chain seq x y z
N MET A 1 17.56 9.83 -6.95
CA MET A 1 17.03 8.46 -6.74
C MET A 1 15.51 8.57 -6.75
N HIS A 2 14.83 8.12 -7.82
CA HIS A 2 13.36 8.16 -7.87
C HIS A 2 12.82 6.96 -7.09
N ILE A 3 12.12 7.20 -5.99
CA ILE A 3 11.48 6.15 -5.20
C ILE A 3 10.14 5.83 -5.87
N THR A 4 10.08 4.72 -6.61
CA THR A 4 8.89 4.36 -7.39
C THR A 4 7.77 3.78 -6.53
N HIS A 5 8.12 3.02 -5.48
CA HIS A 5 7.17 2.28 -4.65
C HIS A 5 7.60 2.29 -3.18
N ILE A 6 6.67 2.53 -2.26
CA ILE A 6 6.91 2.46 -0.81
C ILE A 6 6.01 1.38 -0.20
N VAL A 7 6.60 0.44 0.54
CA VAL A 7 5.89 -0.59 1.30
C VAL A 7 6.02 -0.26 2.79
N ASN A 8 4.89 -0.03 3.47
CA ASN A 8 4.88 0.20 4.92
C ASN A 8 3.81 -0.68 5.57
N GLY A 9 4.21 -1.64 6.40
CA GLY A 9 3.32 -2.66 6.94
C GLY A 9 3.22 -2.72 8.45
N TRP A 10 3.89 -1.84 9.20
CA TRP A 10 4.35 -2.23 10.55
C TRP A 10 3.71 -1.46 11.71
N CYS A 11 2.84 -0.48 11.46
CA CYS A 11 2.15 0.19 12.55
C CYS A 11 0.87 0.85 12.03
N LYS A 12 -0.08 1.08 12.94
CA LYS A 12 -1.30 1.89 12.73
C LYS A 12 -0.90 3.34 12.47
N PHE A 13 -0.28 3.62 11.33
CA PHE A 13 0.27 4.93 11.03
C PHE A 13 -0.88 5.88 10.69
N GLY A 14 -1.16 6.83 11.56
CA GLY A 14 -2.34 7.70 11.50
C GLY A 14 -2.59 8.34 10.13
N GLU A 15 -3.88 8.44 9.82
CA GLU A 15 -4.53 9.35 8.87
C GLU A 15 -4.16 9.21 7.37
N LEU A 16 -5.19 9.14 6.52
CA LEU A 16 -5.06 9.17 5.05
C LEU A 16 -4.16 10.32 4.56
N LYS A 17 -4.14 11.44 5.29
CA LYS A 17 -3.29 12.62 5.02
C LYS A 17 -1.81 12.29 4.89
N LEU A 18 -1.29 11.29 5.63
CA LEU A 18 0.11 10.88 5.48
C LEU A 18 0.33 10.13 4.17
N VAL A 19 -0.59 9.24 3.80
CA VAL A 19 -0.53 8.51 2.51
C VAL A 19 -0.59 9.50 1.34
N GLU A 20 -1.44 10.51 1.45
CA GLU A 20 -1.55 11.60 0.49
C GLU A 20 -0.24 12.39 0.36
N SER A 21 0.38 12.79 1.49
CA SER A 21 1.65 13.52 1.47
C SER A 21 2.81 12.71 0.85
N ILE A 22 2.79 11.39 1.02
CA ILE A 22 3.78 10.47 0.44
C ILE A 22 3.58 10.37 -1.07
N LEU A 23 2.34 10.20 -1.53
CA LEU A 23 2.00 10.09 -2.96
C LEU A 23 2.18 11.42 -3.71
N HIS A 24 2.10 12.55 -3.01
CA HIS A 24 2.38 13.87 -3.59
C HIS A 24 3.87 14.10 -3.90
N ASN A 25 4.79 13.28 -3.36
CA ASN A 25 6.25 13.45 -3.49
C ASN A 25 6.91 12.42 -4.43
N ASP A 26 6.53 12.41 -5.72
CA ASP A 26 7.11 11.54 -6.78
C ASP A 26 6.97 10.01 -6.61
N VAL A 27 6.27 9.54 -5.57
CA VAL A 27 6.02 8.11 -5.35
C VAL A 27 4.83 7.65 -6.21
N LYS A 28 5.07 6.70 -7.11
CA LYS A 28 4.02 6.22 -8.02
C LYS A 28 2.95 5.39 -7.32
N SER A 29 3.34 4.58 -6.34
CA SER A 29 2.38 3.84 -5.52
C SER A 29 2.88 3.45 -4.13
N HIS A 30 1.93 3.24 -3.24
CA HIS A 30 2.16 2.93 -1.84
C HIS A 30 1.39 1.66 -1.43
N VAL A 31 2.05 0.71 -0.78
CA VAL A 31 1.42 -0.51 -0.24
C VAL A 31 1.30 -0.37 1.26
N ARG A 32 0.08 -0.57 1.78
CA ARG A 32 -0.22 -0.35 3.19
C ARG A 32 -1.42 -1.17 3.66
N SER A 33 -1.39 -1.63 4.91
CA SER A 33 -2.58 -2.16 5.58
C SER A 33 -3.56 -1.07 6.04
N ILE A 34 -4.86 -1.35 5.92
CA ILE A 34 -5.94 -0.52 6.46
C ILE A 34 -6.28 -0.84 7.92
N ASP A 35 -5.77 -1.94 8.46
CA ASP A 35 -6.03 -2.37 9.84
C ASP A 35 -4.72 -2.79 10.52
N TYR A 36 -4.79 -3.07 11.82
CA TYR A 36 -3.70 -3.70 12.56
C TYR A 36 -3.45 -5.10 12.00
N VAL A 37 -2.17 -5.45 11.85
CA VAL A 37 -1.69 -6.77 11.46
C VAL A 37 -0.59 -7.15 12.43
N ASP A 38 -0.60 -8.37 12.93
CA ASP A 38 0.47 -8.91 13.77
C ASP A 38 1.84 -8.74 13.08
N GLY A 39 2.86 -8.40 13.87
CA GLY A 39 4.19 -8.09 13.34
C GLY A 39 4.82 -9.26 12.56
N ASN A 40 4.60 -10.50 13.00
CA ASN A 40 5.12 -11.67 12.28
C ASN A 40 4.38 -11.88 10.97
N VAL A 41 3.06 -11.70 10.97
CA VAL A 41 2.22 -11.80 9.78
C VAL A 41 2.60 -10.73 8.75
N ALA A 42 2.80 -9.49 9.19
CA ALA A 42 3.26 -8.39 8.35
C ALA A 42 4.67 -8.63 7.78
N LEU A 43 5.57 -9.23 8.56
CA LEU A 43 6.90 -9.61 8.10
C LEU A 43 6.82 -10.71 7.04
N MET A 44 6.02 -11.75 7.26
CA MET A 44 5.81 -12.84 6.29
C MET A 44 5.20 -12.33 4.98
N PHE A 45 4.23 -11.42 5.06
CA PHE A 45 3.69 -10.72 3.89
C PHE A 45 4.79 -9.97 3.12
N THR A 46 5.63 -9.22 3.84
CA THR A 46 6.70 -8.40 3.25
C THR A 46 7.73 -9.25 2.52
N ILE A 47 8.18 -10.36 3.13
CA ILE A 47 9.12 -11.30 2.51
C ILE A 47 8.53 -11.89 1.24
N ARG A 48 7.26 -12.34 1.29
CA ARG A 48 6.57 -12.92 0.14
C ARG A 48 6.37 -11.90 -0.98
N LEU A 49 6.04 -10.66 -0.63
CA LEU A 49 5.88 -9.56 -1.58
C LEU A 49 7.18 -9.31 -2.35
N PHE A 50 8.31 -9.17 -1.64
CA PHE A 50 9.61 -8.98 -2.30
C PHE A 50 10.03 -10.19 -3.12
N TYR A 51 9.80 -11.40 -2.62
CA TYR A 51 10.07 -12.62 -3.39
C TYR A 51 9.28 -12.63 -4.72
N ARG A 52 8.01 -12.22 -4.71
CA ARG A 52 7.18 -12.11 -5.93
C ARG A 52 7.68 -11.03 -6.88
N LEU A 53 8.05 -9.86 -6.37
CA LEU A 53 8.56 -8.76 -7.19
C LEU A 53 9.90 -9.09 -7.86
N ILE A 54 10.81 -9.73 -7.13
CA ILE A 54 12.16 -10.01 -7.61
C ILE A 54 12.18 -11.19 -8.58
N ASN A 55 11.43 -12.27 -8.30
CA ASN A 55 11.62 -13.55 -8.99
C ASN A 55 10.58 -13.87 -10.07
N HIS A 56 9.51 -13.08 -10.21
CA HIS A 56 8.36 -13.48 -11.03
C HIS A 56 7.90 -12.45 -12.07
N ASP A 57 8.66 -11.38 -12.31
CA ASP A 57 8.31 -10.28 -13.25
C ASP A 57 6.85 -9.81 -13.08
N LYS A 58 6.42 -9.71 -11.82
CA LYS A 58 5.04 -9.37 -11.46
C LYS A 58 4.90 -7.88 -11.28
N THR A 59 3.73 -7.37 -11.66
CA THR A 59 3.33 -6.03 -11.23
C THR A 59 3.17 -5.99 -9.71
N LEU A 60 3.33 -4.80 -9.12
CA LEU A 60 3.13 -4.62 -7.67
C LEU A 60 1.75 -5.07 -7.20
N GLU A 61 0.72 -4.88 -8.01
CA GLU A 61 -0.65 -5.25 -7.68
C GLU A 61 -0.84 -6.77 -7.65
N GLU A 62 -0.27 -7.48 -8.62
CA GLU A 62 -0.26 -8.95 -8.64
C GLU A 62 0.53 -9.51 -7.46
N ALA A 63 1.71 -8.95 -7.21
CA ALA A 63 2.57 -9.37 -6.11
C ALA A 63 1.89 -9.17 -4.76
N VAL A 64 1.19 -8.04 -4.55
CA VAL A 64 0.39 -7.81 -3.35
C VAL A 64 -0.78 -8.80 -3.29
N ARG A 65 -1.58 -8.94 -4.35
CA ARG A 65 -2.72 -9.87 -4.38
C ARG A 65 -2.32 -11.29 -3.99
N GLU A 66 -1.21 -11.79 -4.53
CA GLU A 66 -0.72 -13.13 -4.21
C GLU A 66 -0.11 -13.25 -2.82
N SER A 67 0.47 -12.16 -2.29
CA SER A 67 1.07 -12.15 -0.94
C SER A 67 0.00 -12.11 0.15
N ARG A 68 -1.19 -11.55 -0.12
CA ARG A 68 -2.35 -11.58 0.80
C ARG A 68 -2.91 -12.98 1.08
N LEU A 69 -2.50 -13.98 0.30
CA LEU A 69 -2.97 -15.36 0.46
C LEU A 69 -2.23 -16.12 1.56
N ILE A 70 -1.36 -15.46 2.34
CA ILE A 70 -0.56 -16.11 3.38
C ILE A 70 -1.29 -16.22 4.71
N ASP A 71 -2.15 -15.26 5.00
CA ASP A 71 -2.88 -15.15 6.27
C ASP A 71 -4.08 -14.21 6.10
N GLU A 72 -5.16 -14.44 6.86
CA GLU A 72 -6.37 -13.62 6.79
C GLU A 72 -6.11 -12.14 7.11
N GLU A 73 -5.25 -11.85 8.11
CA GLU A 73 -4.93 -10.47 8.49
C GLU A 73 -4.27 -9.71 7.34
N THR A 74 -3.57 -10.41 6.43
CA THR A 74 -2.92 -9.78 5.28
C THR A 74 -3.90 -9.34 4.18
N CYS A 75 -5.17 -9.76 4.24
CA CYS A 75 -6.20 -9.27 3.31
C CYS A 75 -6.44 -7.76 3.42
N THR A 76 -6.02 -7.15 4.52
CA THR A 76 -6.14 -5.71 4.82
C THR A 76 -5.13 -4.83 4.07
N PHE A 77 -4.05 -5.41 3.50
CA PHE A 77 -3.12 -4.66 2.66
C PHE A 77 -3.81 -4.11 1.41
N ARG A 78 -3.46 -2.92 0.98
CA ARG A 78 -3.97 -2.24 -0.23
C ARG A 78 -2.84 -1.55 -0.98
N VAL A 79 -3.02 -1.40 -2.28
CA VAL A 79 -2.13 -0.60 -3.13
C VAL A 79 -2.85 0.71 -3.40
N TYR A 80 -2.17 1.82 -3.15
CA TYR A 80 -2.65 3.18 -3.43
C TYR A 80 -1.79 3.75 -4.56
N LYS A 81 -2.43 4.33 -5.56
CA LYS A 81 -1.76 4.97 -6.71
C LYS A 81 -1.95 6.48 -6.66
N GLN A 82 -0.92 7.21 -7.08
CA GLN A 82 -0.92 8.69 -7.09
C GLN A 82 -2.15 9.30 -7.78
N TYR A 83 -2.61 8.73 -8.90
CA TYR A 83 -3.73 9.24 -9.68
C TYR A 83 -5.11 9.00 -9.04
N GLU A 84 -5.25 7.98 -8.20
CA GLU A 84 -6.52 7.70 -7.50
C GLU A 84 -6.74 8.68 -6.34
N THR A 85 -5.67 9.09 -5.66
CA THR A 85 -5.72 10.11 -4.59
C THR A 85 -6.23 11.48 -5.07
N HIS A 86 -5.97 11.87 -6.33
CA HIS A 86 -6.55 13.09 -6.91
C HIS A 86 -8.08 13.01 -7.01
N LEU A 87 -8.64 11.84 -7.36
CA LEU A 87 -10.09 11.63 -7.38
C LEU A 87 -10.70 11.65 -5.98
N PHE A 88 -10.02 11.07 -4.99
CA PHE A 88 -10.45 11.14 -3.58
C PHE A 88 -10.49 12.59 -3.07
N TYR A 89 -9.52 13.43 -3.42
CA TYR A 89 -9.49 14.86 -3.08
C TYR A 89 -10.67 15.65 -3.68
N ILE A 90 -10.98 15.41 -4.96
CA ILE A 90 -12.16 16.03 -5.61
C ILE A 90 -13.44 15.57 -4.91
N ARG A 91 -13.55 14.28 -4.60
CA ARG A 91 -14.74 13.71 -3.98
C ARG A 91 -14.95 14.22 -2.55
N MET A 92 -13.91 14.31 -1.74
CA MET A 92 -14.00 14.88 -0.38
C MET A 92 -14.37 16.36 -0.38
N ASN A 93 -13.83 17.16 -1.31
CA ASN A 93 -14.21 18.56 -1.45
C ASN A 93 -15.64 18.74 -2.00
N ALA A 94 -16.14 17.81 -2.83
CA ALA A 94 -17.50 17.86 -3.34
C ALA A 94 -18.58 17.51 -2.29
N PHE A 95 -18.22 16.82 -1.20
CA PHE A 95 -19.12 16.51 -0.08
C PHE A 95 -19.07 17.56 1.05
N HIS A 96 -18.34 18.66 0.85
CA HIS A 96 -18.25 19.80 1.77
C HIS A 96 -18.94 21.08 1.26
N ILE A 97 -19.88 20.97 0.30
CA ILE A 97 -20.76 22.06 -0.15
C ILE A 97 -22.19 21.77 0.28
#